data_AF-A0AAD4VCZ8-F1
#
_entry.id   AF-A0AAD4VCZ8-F1
#
_cell.length_a   1.000
_cell.length_b   1.000
_cell.length_c   1.000
_cell.angle_alpha   90.00
_cell.angle_beta   90.00
_cell.angle_gamma   90.00
#
_symmetry.space_group_name_H-M   'P 1'
#
loop_
_entity.id
_entity.type
_entity.pdbx_description
1 polymer ?
#
loop_
_entity_poly.entity_id
_entity_poly.type
_entity_poly.pdbx_seq_one_letter_code
_entity_poly.pdbx_strand_id
1 'polypeptide(L)'
;MRYLLGESMGGAVALLVHRKNPIMEVGGGANELSQGYSKGVGLGAEIIRTFVLVYTVFSATDPKRSAKACFDNSKPTEIKG
;
A
#
# COMPACT_ATOMS: atom_id res chain seq x y z
N MET A 1 -3.28 -12.76 7.08
CA MET A 1 -4.18 -11.79 7.78
C MET A 1 -3.48 -10.69 8.58
N ARG A 2 -2.24 -10.85 9.05
CA ARG A 2 -1.57 -9.79 9.83
C ARG A 2 -1.31 -8.48 9.06
N TYR A 3 -0.92 -8.56 7.79
CA TYR A 3 -0.60 -7.38 6.96
C TYR A 3 -1.83 -6.52 6.63
N LEU A 4 -2.95 -7.15 6.24
CA LEU A 4 -4.20 -6.44 5.88
C LEU A 4 -4.76 -5.61 7.05
N LEU A 5 -4.67 -6.13 8.28
CA LEU A 5 -5.06 -5.39 9.48
C LEU A 5 -4.11 -4.21 9.72
N GLY A 6 -2.80 -4.42 9.58
CA GLY A 6 -1.80 -3.34 9.74
C GLY A 6 -1.97 -2.19 8.74
N GLU A 7 -2.17 -2.50 7.46
CA GLU A 7 -2.29 -1.50 6.40
C GLU A 7 -3.59 -0.68 6.50
N SER A 8 -4.71 -1.33 6.81
CA SER A 8 -6.00 -0.66 6.96
C SER A 8 -6.05 0.25 8.19
N MET A 9 -5.47 -0.17 9.31
CA MET A 9 -5.37 0.69 10.50
C MET A 9 -4.38 1.84 10.31
N GLY A 10 -3.25 1.59 9.64
CA GLY A 10 -2.24 2.61 9.37
C GLY A 10 -2.78 3.77 8.53
N GLY A 11 -3.56 3.47 7.49
CA GLY A 11 -4.20 4.50 6.65
C GLY A 11 -5.20 5.35 7.43
N ALA A 12 -6.06 4.72 8.24
CA ALA A 12 -7.04 5.43 9.06
C ALA A 12 -6.38 6.33 10.12
N VAL A 13 -5.35 5.85 10.80
CA VAL A 13 -4.61 6.63 11.81
C VAL A 13 -3.89 7.83 11.17
N ALA A 14 -3.28 7.64 10.00
CA ALA A 14 -2.63 8.74 9.27
C ALA A 14 -3.62 9.86 8.89
N LEU A 15 -4.82 9.48 8.40
CA LEU A 15 -5.89 10.43 8.08
C LEU A 15 -6.37 11.21 9.31
N LEU A 16 -6.53 10.54 10.45
CA LEU A 16 -6.99 11.15 11.70
C LEU A 16 -5.95 12.10 12.32
N VAL A 17 -4.65 11.78 12.24
CA VAL A 17 -3.58 12.59 12.84
C VAL A 17 -3.23 13.81 11.99
N HIS A 18 -3.40 13.75 10.67
CA HIS A 18 -2.92 14.80 9.75
C HIS A 18 -3.84 16.04 9.64
N ARG A 19 -5.10 16.01 10.10
CA ARG A 19 -6.08 17.09 9.80
C ARG A 19 -6.54 17.85 11.05
N LYS A 20 -6.49 19.19 11.00
CA LYS A 20 -6.96 20.10 12.06
C LYS A 20 -8.39 20.63 11.88
N ASN A 21 -8.94 20.62 10.66
CA ASN A 21 -10.31 21.08 10.35
C ASN A 21 -11.09 19.96 9.61
N PRO A 22 -12.36 19.69 9.95
CA PRO A 22 -13.10 18.54 9.42
C PRO A 22 -13.45 18.73 7.94
N ILE A 23 -12.81 17.94 7.08
CA ILE A 23 -13.17 17.19 5.85
C ILE A 23 -14.41 17.60 4.98
N MET A 24 -15.27 18.52 5.39
CA MET A 24 -16.55 18.75 4.73
C MET A 24 -16.47 19.57 3.44
N GLU A 25 -15.41 20.34 3.23
CA GLU A 25 -15.36 21.29 2.09
C GLU A 25 -14.84 20.67 0.78
N VAL A 26 -14.01 19.61 0.83
CA VAL A 26 -13.42 18.97 -0.36
C VAL A 26 -13.20 17.46 -0.12
N GLY A 27 -14.28 16.66 -0.16
CA GLY A 27 -14.28 15.19 -0.43
C GLY A 27 -13.37 14.25 0.39
N GLY A 28 -12.60 14.72 1.36
CA GLY A 28 -11.78 13.93 2.28
C GLY A 28 -10.64 13.10 1.68
N GLY A 29 -10.37 13.20 0.38
CA GLY A 29 -9.40 12.33 -0.30
C GLY A 29 -9.91 10.90 -0.53
N ALA A 30 -11.24 10.69 -0.44
CA ALA A 30 -11.85 9.43 -0.80
C ALA A 30 -11.79 9.20 -2.31
N ASN A 31 -11.62 7.93 -2.71
CA ASN A 31 -11.71 7.55 -4.12
C ASN A 31 -13.17 7.64 -4.58
N GLU A 32 -13.45 8.60 -5.45
CA GLU A 32 -14.75 8.79 -6.07
C GLU A 32 -14.65 8.71 -7.60
N LEU A 33 -15.77 8.41 -8.25
CA LEU A 33 -15.86 8.49 -9.70
C LEU A 33 -16.07 9.94 -10.11
N SER A 34 -15.30 10.40 -11.10
CA SER A 34 -15.52 11.72 -11.69
C SER A 34 -16.88 11.77 -12.40
N GLN A 35 -17.52 12.94 -12.38
CA GLN A 35 -18.81 13.15 -13.03
C GLN A 35 -18.74 12.79 -14.52
N GLY A 36 -19.78 12.10 -15.03
CA GLY A 36 -19.87 11.68 -16.43
C GLY A 36 -19.31 10.29 -16.74
N TYR A 37 -18.62 9.64 -15.79
CA TYR A 37 -18.19 8.25 -15.96
C TYR A 37 -19.18 7.26 -15.35
N SER A 38 -19.43 6.15 -16.07
CA SER A 38 -20.28 5.08 -15.56
C SER A 38 -19.53 4.23 -14.52
N LYS A 39 -20.30 3.56 -13.65
CA LYS A 39 -19.76 2.62 -12.66
C LYS A 39 -18.92 1.51 -13.32
N GLY A 40 -19.32 1.06 -14.52
CA GLY A 40 -18.59 0.03 -15.27
C GLY A 40 -17.20 0.49 -15.72
N VAL A 41 -17.07 1.74 -16.17
CA VAL A 41 -15.76 2.32 -16.54
C VAL A 41 -14.88 2.49 -15.30
N GLY A 42 -15.46 2.95 -14.19
CA GLY A 42 -14.77 3.06 -12.91
C GLY A 42 -14.21 1.73 -12.40
N LEU A 43 -15.02 0.68 -12.44
CA LEU A 43 -14.61 -0.66 -12.04
C LEU A 43 -13.52 -1.22 -12.97
N GLY A 44 -13.65 -1.02 -14.28
CA GLY A 44 -12.62 -1.45 -15.24
C GLY A 44 -11.28 -0.77 -14.98
N ALA A 45 -11.28 0.54 -14.74
CA ALA A 45 -10.08 1.29 -14.40
C ALA A 45 -9.43 0.80 -13.10
N GLU A 46 -10.22 0.44 -12.09
CA GLU A 46 -9.77 -0.10 -10.81
C GLU A 46 -9.06 -1.46 -10.95
N ILE A 47 -9.61 -2.33 -11.80
CA ILE A 47 -9.05 -3.65 -12.05
C ILE A 47 -7.73 -3.53 -12.81
N ILE A 48 -7.70 -2.71 -13.87
CA ILE A 48 -6.50 -2.52 -14.69
C ILE A 48 -5.37 -1.87 -13.86
N ARG A 49 -5.67 -0.84 -13.05
CA ARG A 49 -4.63 -0.19 -12.22
C ARG A 49 -4.01 -1.17 -11.23
N THR A 50 -4.82 -2.04 -10.64
CA THR A 50 -4.34 -3.05 -9.68
C THR A 50 -3.52 -4.11 -10.39
N PHE A 51 -3.95 -4.56 -11.57
CA PHE A 51 -3.21 -5.54 -12.37
C PHE A 51 -1.82 -5.02 -12.76
N VAL A 52 -1.74 -3.79 -13.28
CA VAL A 52 -0.46 -3.17 -13.64
C VAL A 52 0.45 -3.01 -12.42
N LEU A 53 -0.10 -2.61 -11.27
CA LEU A 53 0.66 -2.46 -10.03
C LEU A 53 1.24 -3.81 -9.56
N VAL A 54 0.41 -4.84 -9.46
CA VAL A 54 0.85 -6.17 -9.02
C VAL A 54 1.83 -6.79 -10.02
N TYR A 55 1.60 -6.60 -11.32
CA TYR A 55 2.54 -7.04 -12.35
C TYR A 55 3.91 -6.37 -12.20
N THR A 56 3.94 -5.07 -11.91
CA THR A 56 5.18 -4.32 -11.69
C THR A 56 5.91 -4.83 -10.45
N VAL A 57 5.20 -5.06 -9.34
CA VAL A 57 5.78 -5.62 -8.11
C VAL A 57 6.39 -7.00 -8.38
N PHE A 58 5.67 -7.86 -9.09
CA PHE A 58 6.15 -9.18 -9.44
C PHE A 58 7.38 -9.12 -10.35
N SER A 59 7.38 -8.23 -11.34
CA SER A 59 8.50 -8.03 -12.28
C SER A 59 9.72 -7.41 -11.59
N ALA A 60 9.52 -6.59 -10.57
CA ALA A 60 10.58 -5.99 -9.77
C ALA A 60 11.11 -6.93 -8.67
N THR A 61 10.53 -8.12 -8.51
CA THR A 61 10.96 -9.09 -7.50
C THR A 61 12.21 -9.82 -7.96
N ASP A 62 13.35 -9.55 -7.31
CA ASP A 62 14.59 -10.32 -7.49
C ASP A 62 14.47 -11.68 -6.77
N PRO A 63 14.63 -12.82 -7.47
CA PRO A 63 14.45 -14.15 -6.89
C PRO A 63 15.48 -14.52 -5.81
N LYS A 64 16.60 -13.79 -5.73
CA LYS A 64 17.68 -14.05 -4.77
C LYS A 64 17.57 -13.21 -3.49
N ARG A 65 16.74 -12.15 -3.47
CA ARG A 65 16.65 -11.23 -2.33
C ARG A 65 15.35 -11.43 -1.55
N SER A 66 15.46 -11.97 -0.34
CA SER A 66 14.34 -12.11 0.58
C SER A 66 14.47 -11.14 1.77
N ALA A 67 13.37 -10.50 2.15
CA ALA A 67 13.34 -9.52 3.24
C ALA A 67 13.80 -10.09 4.59
N LYS A 68 13.59 -11.39 4.83
CA LYS A 68 14.00 -12.07 6.07
C LYS A 68 15.52 -12.25 6.17
N ALA A 69 16.19 -12.48 5.05
CA ALA A 69 17.65 -12.56 5.02
C ALA A 69 18.28 -11.21 5.39
N CYS A 70 17.64 -10.09 5.07
CA CYS A 70 18.10 -8.76 5.48
C CYS A 70 17.93 -8.51 7.00
N PHE A 71 16.87 -9.04 7.62
CA PHE A 71 16.65 -8.91 9.07
C PHE A 71 17.61 -9.79 9.89
N ASP A 72 17.96 -10.99 9.41
CA ASP A 72 18.78 -11.97 10.14
C ASP A 72 20.30 -11.71 10.08
N ASN A 73 20.76 -10.78 9.23
CA ASN A 73 22.17 -10.32 9.21
C ASN A 73 22.52 -9.37 10.39
N SER A 74 21.62 -9.21 11.36
CA SER A 74 21.85 -8.48 12.61
C SER A 74 22.37 -9.35 13.76
N LYS A 75 22.50 -10.67 13.57
CA LYS A 75 23.19 -11.51 14.57
C LYS A 75 24.69 -11.22 14.50
N PRO A 76 25.33 -10.82 15.61
CA PRO A 76 26.76 -10.52 15.61
C PRO A 76 27.52 -11.76 15.16
N THR A 77 28.37 -11.60 14.15
CA THR A 77 29.34 -12.61 13.76
C THR A 77 30.21 -12.93 14.97
N GLU A 78 30.09 -14.15 15.49
CA GLU A 78 30.98 -14.70 16.50
C GLU A 78 32.41 -14.66 15.92
N ILE A 79 33.24 -13.78 16.47
CA ILE A 79 34.66 -13.67 16.14
C ILE A 79 35.29 -14.97 16.65
N LYS A 80 35.60 -15.91 15.76
CA LYS A 80 36.44 -17.05 16.11
C LYS A 80 37.88 -16.55 16.28
N GLY A 81 38.36 -16.59 17.52
CA GLY A 81 39.77 -16.43 17.87
C GLY A 81 40.59 -17.66 17.53
#